data_AF-A0A518ERU3-F1
#
_entry.id   AF-A0A518ERU3-F1
#
_cell.length_a   1.000
_cell.length_b   1.000
_cell.length_c   1.000
_cell.angle_alpha   90.00
_cell.angle_beta   90.00
_cell.angle_gamma   90.00
#
_symmetry.space_group_name_H-M   'P 1'
#
loop_
_entity.id
_entity.type
_entity.pdbx_description
1 polymer ?
#
loop_
_entity_poly.entity_id
_entity_poly.type
_entity_poly.pdbx_seq_one_letter_code
_entity_poly.pdbx_strand_id
1 'polypeptide(L)'
;MEPSDGAVTSPIPVRCRILYLRTPRSESLDALGSEASVIADLEGSQPVLPTPVLTLSTLFAQGPKAAAWLKSLEAAPATESMEIAARSSFVPVGASSRLSVQTFELVEDPRDWLDEFRDRGPIPREVAVIVTATNHGPRVALSVTDLDPERETRLREAFLEDPSISATPPPPAQDEVLRREVLNIGRYPEIDSPLVLHLDSPFSEGNGAALAMVVETLRPDQVEGSNEAEALAELAEAAAALAANQSPLTEETRHKIERTEALDVFQLRGGRSALLQVAVESDATLTQELALVADAEVLQALGERAFPTAEAGSTPVPAGEPTREVPIGWRLDSAAWNLLAERALSETLDPELMGVFYRRAGAVAAFPDIIQDALKAARGERAKFDERLMTEQRYFLEDPSPSARLRAYDWLREYGVELADYDPLGERKERQAALEKAAEASASQGGNQ
;
A
#
# COMPACT_ATOMS: atom_id res chain seq x y z
N MET A 1 -32.58 -10.89 -1.09
CA MET A 1 -33.46 -10.79 0.09
C MET A 1 -32.65 -10.08 1.15
N GLU A 2 -32.90 -8.80 1.37
CA GLU A 2 -32.32 -8.10 2.52
C GLU A 2 -32.95 -8.74 3.78
N PRO A 3 -32.14 -9.19 4.75
CA PRO A 3 -32.67 -9.70 6.00
C PRO A 3 -33.47 -8.59 6.69
N SER A 4 -34.63 -8.94 7.23
CA SER A 4 -35.47 -8.00 7.99
C SER A 4 -34.65 -7.35 9.10
N ASP A 5 -34.66 -6.02 9.13
CA ASP A 5 -33.88 -5.09 9.97
C ASP A 5 -34.16 -5.17 11.48
N GLY A 6 -34.13 -6.38 12.05
CA GLY A 6 -34.08 -6.58 13.48
C GLY A 6 -32.65 -6.36 13.95
N ALA A 7 -32.32 -5.16 14.43
CA ALA A 7 -31.02 -4.87 15.02
C ALA A 7 -30.74 -5.86 16.17
N VAL A 8 -29.75 -6.73 15.99
CA VAL A 8 -29.28 -7.60 17.06
C VAL A 8 -28.48 -6.71 18.03
N THR A 9 -28.99 -6.54 19.25
CA THR A 9 -28.29 -5.78 20.31
C THR A 9 -27.61 -6.68 21.33
N SER A 10 -27.88 -7.98 21.29
CA SER A 10 -27.32 -8.95 22.22
C SER A 10 -25.92 -9.39 21.77
N PRO A 11 -24.97 -9.61 22.70
CA PRO A 11 -23.68 -10.20 22.41
C PRO A 11 -23.82 -11.54 21.68
N ILE A 12 -22.93 -11.78 20.71
CA ILE A 12 -22.96 -12.97 19.88
C ILE A 12 -22.06 -14.02 20.51
N PRO A 13 -22.60 -15.18 20.95
CA PRO A 13 -21.78 -16.28 21.44
C PRO A 13 -21.04 -16.95 20.27
N VAL A 14 -19.71 -16.99 20.34
CA VAL A 14 -18.87 -17.59 19.30
C VAL A 14 -17.84 -18.54 19.90
N ARG A 15 -17.50 -19.59 19.15
CA ARG A 15 -16.35 -20.44 19.38
C ARG A 15 -15.38 -20.29 18.23
N CYS A 16 -14.14 -19.95 18.54
CA CYS A 16 -13.03 -19.91 17.60
C CYS A 16 -12.07 -21.05 17.92
N ARG A 17 -11.61 -21.75 16.89
CA ARG A 17 -10.59 -22.81 17.02
C ARG A 17 -9.53 -22.59 15.95
N ILE A 18 -8.28 -22.80 16.30
CA ILE A 18 -7.17 -22.91 15.37
C ILE A 18 -6.71 -24.36 15.44
N LEU A 19 -6.80 -25.04 14.31
CA LEU A 19 -6.45 -26.43 14.12
C LEU A 19 -5.20 -26.49 13.25
N TYR A 20 -4.28 -27.34 13.67
CA TYR A 20 -3.16 -27.78 12.90
C TYR A 20 -3.52 -29.00 12.07
N LEU A 21 -3.20 -29.01 10.77
CA LEU A 21 -3.50 -30.10 9.85
C LEU A 21 -2.22 -30.74 9.35
N ARG A 22 -2.11 -32.06 9.51
CA ARG A 22 -0.95 -32.80 9.01
C ARG A 22 -0.94 -32.86 7.48
N THR A 23 -2.11 -33.09 6.88
CA THR A 23 -2.31 -33.18 5.44
C THR A 23 -3.28 -32.07 5.00
N PRO A 24 -2.99 -31.31 3.92
CA PRO A 24 -3.91 -30.28 3.44
C PRO A 24 -5.20 -30.94 2.96
N ARG A 25 -6.36 -30.35 3.28
CA ARG A 25 -7.68 -30.86 2.88
C ARG A 25 -8.47 -29.81 2.13
N SER A 26 -7.99 -29.46 0.95
CA SER A 26 -8.53 -28.38 0.12
C SER A 26 -9.68 -28.80 -0.81
N GLU A 27 -9.88 -30.10 -1.06
CA GLU A 27 -10.77 -30.62 -2.11
C GLU A 27 -12.25 -30.17 -2.02
N SER A 28 -12.70 -29.75 -0.84
CA SER A 28 -14.06 -29.27 -0.59
C SER A 28 -14.14 -27.82 -0.13
N LEU A 29 -13.06 -27.05 -0.28
CA LEU A 29 -13.03 -25.63 0.05
C LEU A 29 -13.02 -24.80 -1.25
N ASP A 30 -13.60 -23.61 -1.20
CA ASP A 30 -13.62 -22.67 -2.32
C ASP A 30 -12.44 -21.71 -2.22
N ALA A 31 -11.92 -21.27 -3.37
CA ALA A 31 -11.02 -20.14 -3.40
C ALA A 31 -11.75 -18.88 -2.92
N LEU A 32 -11.02 -17.94 -2.32
CA LEU A 32 -11.57 -16.64 -1.96
C LEU A 32 -12.00 -15.89 -3.22
N GLY A 33 -13.31 -15.78 -3.42
CA GLY A 33 -13.89 -15.00 -4.50
C GLY A 33 -13.83 -13.49 -4.24
N SER A 34 -14.58 -12.71 -5.01
CA SER A 34 -14.73 -11.25 -4.87
C SER A 34 -15.31 -10.77 -3.52
N GLU A 35 -15.65 -11.71 -2.64
CA GLU A 35 -16.28 -11.45 -1.34
C GLU A 35 -15.26 -11.30 -0.22
N ALA A 36 -13.97 -11.52 -0.50
CA ALA A 36 -12.90 -11.26 0.42
C ALA A 36 -12.20 -9.95 0.07
N SER A 37 -11.94 -9.13 1.08
CA SER A 37 -11.15 -7.90 0.93
C SER A 37 -9.87 -8.07 1.72
N VAL A 38 -8.73 -7.91 1.03
CA VAL A 38 -7.42 -7.91 1.68
C VAL A 38 -7.12 -6.49 2.12
N ILE A 39 -6.88 -6.35 3.41
CA ILE A 39 -6.35 -5.16 4.09
C ILE A 39 -4.90 -5.52 4.41
N ALA A 40 -3.92 -5.09 3.60
CA ALA A 40 -2.53 -5.11 4.08
C ALA A 40 -2.34 -3.93 5.02
N ASP A 41 -1.67 -4.16 6.12
CA ASP A 41 -1.24 -3.14 7.05
C ASP A 41 0.26 -3.35 7.20
N LEU A 42 1.08 -2.48 6.60
CA LEU A 42 2.52 -2.58 6.78
C LEU A 42 2.97 -1.87 8.06
N GLU A 43 2.27 -0.85 8.56
CA GLU A 43 2.58 -0.22 9.85
C GLU A 43 1.33 0.26 10.61
N GLY A 44 0.47 -0.68 10.99
CA GLY A 44 -0.42 -0.54 12.13
C GLY A 44 -1.59 0.44 12.04
N SER A 45 -2.02 0.99 10.89
CA SER A 45 -3.20 1.87 10.93
C SER A 45 -4.14 1.97 9.73
N GLN A 46 -3.84 1.54 8.51
CA GLN A 46 -4.87 1.45 7.45
C GLN A 46 -4.61 0.39 6.36
N PRO A 47 -5.68 -0.19 5.77
CA PRO A 47 -5.60 -1.05 4.59
C PRO A 47 -4.91 -0.37 3.41
N VAL A 48 -3.68 -0.76 3.13
CA VAL A 48 -3.14 -0.74 1.77
C VAL A 48 -3.80 -1.88 1.00
N LEU A 49 -4.06 -1.70 -0.29
CA LEU A 49 -4.40 -2.81 -1.19
C LEU A 49 -3.10 -3.55 -1.57
N PRO A 50 -2.83 -4.78 -1.08
CA PRO A 50 -1.72 -5.56 -1.60
C PRO A 50 -2.24 -6.57 -2.63
N THR A 51 -1.37 -6.99 -3.53
CA THR A 51 -1.43 -8.38 -3.99
C THR A 51 -1.11 -9.26 -2.76
N PRO A 52 -2.08 -10.04 -2.22
CA PRO A 52 -1.84 -10.85 -1.02
C PRO A 52 -0.67 -11.80 -1.26
N VAL A 53 0.22 -11.96 -0.27
CA VAL A 53 1.29 -12.97 -0.33
C VAL A 53 1.12 -13.96 0.81
N LEU A 54 0.82 -13.47 2.02
CA LEU A 54 0.63 -14.34 3.20
C LEU A 54 -0.73 -15.05 3.16
N THR A 55 -1.74 -14.43 2.54
CA THR A 55 -3.12 -14.93 2.50
C THR A 55 -3.52 -15.53 1.15
N LEU A 56 -2.61 -15.59 0.17
CA LEU A 56 -2.90 -15.95 -1.23
C LEU A 56 -3.45 -17.39 -1.41
N SER A 57 -3.02 -18.32 -0.55
CA SER A 57 -3.45 -19.72 -0.55
C SER A 57 -4.70 -19.97 0.31
N THR A 58 -5.32 -18.92 0.85
CA THR A 58 -6.44 -19.11 1.75
C THR A 58 -7.66 -19.63 1.00
N LEU A 59 -8.21 -20.74 1.49
CA LEU A 59 -9.45 -21.34 1.03
C LEU A 59 -10.53 -21.18 2.10
N PHE A 60 -11.78 -21.30 1.67
CA PHE A 60 -12.93 -20.95 2.49
C PHE A 60 -14.07 -21.95 2.31
N ALA A 61 -14.79 -22.23 3.40
CA ALA A 61 -16.11 -22.85 3.34
C ALA A 61 -17.03 -22.29 4.43
N GLN A 62 -18.34 -22.39 4.19
CA GLN A 62 -19.37 -21.98 5.14
C GLN A 62 -20.52 -22.98 5.14
N GLY A 63 -21.28 -23.03 6.24
CA GLY A 63 -22.57 -23.70 6.28
C GLY A 63 -22.44 -25.20 6.13
N PRO A 64 -23.34 -25.86 5.36
CA PRO A 64 -23.32 -27.30 5.19
C PRO A 64 -21.98 -27.82 4.63
N LYS A 65 -21.29 -27.02 3.81
CA LYS A 65 -19.99 -27.37 3.24
C LYS A 65 -18.91 -27.41 4.31
N ALA A 66 -18.83 -26.36 5.14
CA ALA A 66 -17.93 -26.31 6.29
C ALA A 66 -18.24 -27.40 7.32
N ALA A 67 -19.52 -27.66 7.61
CA ALA A 67 -19.93 -28.71 8.53
C ALA A 67 -19.54 -30.11 8.02
N ALA A 68 -19.70 -30.37 6.72
CA ALA A 68 -19.24 -31.61 6.10
C ALA A 68 -17.72 -31.75 6.15
N TRP A 69 -16.98 -30.65 5.91
CA TRP A 69 -15.53 -30.62 6.02
C TRP A 69 -15.07 -30.94 7.45
N LEU A 70 -15.64 -30.29 8.48
CA LEU A 70 -15.32 -30.56 9.89
C LEU A 70 -15.64 -32.00 10.28
N LYS A 71 -16.81 -32.52 9.89
CA LYS A 71 -17.16 -33.92 10.14
C LYS A 71 -16.18 -34.90 9.49
N SER A 72 -15.68 -34.56 8.31
CA SER A 72 -14.64 -35.37 7.64
C SER A 72 -13.31 -35.35 8.40
N LEU A 73 -13.00 -34.23 9.07
CA LEU A 73 -11.81 -34.06 9.89
C LEU A 73 -11.92 -34.84 11.19
N GLU A 74 -13.07 -34.77 11.86
CA GLU A 74 -13.37 -35.52 13.08
C GLU A 74 -13.40 -37.05 12.86
N ALA A 75 -13.80 -37.48 11.67
CA ALA A 75 -13.77 -38.90 11.28
C ALA A 75 -12.36 -39.40 10.92
N ALA A 76 -11.39 -38.50 10.73
CA ALA A 76 -10.01 -38.85 10.43
C ALA A 76 -9.28 -39.37 11.68
N PRO A 77 -8.16 -40.10 11.52
CA PRO A 77 -7.29 -40.42 12.65
C PRO A 77 -6.89 -39.15 13.40
N ALA A 78 -6.84 -39.21 14.74
CA ALA A 78 -6.45 -38.06 15.58
C ALA A 78 -5.05 -37.48 15.26
N THR A 79 -4.22 -38.22 14.50
CA THR A 79 -2.92 -37.76 14.01
C THR A 79 -3.00 -36.83 12.79
N GLU A 80 -4.18 -36.69 12.17
CA GLU A 80 -4.37 -35.83 10.99
C GLU A 80 -4.63 -34.38 11.36
N SER A 81 -5.17 -34.13 12.56
CA SER A 81 -5.43 -32.77 13.03
C SER A 81 -5.28 -32.63 14.54
N MET A 82 -4.74 -31.50 14.97
CA MET A 82 -4.58 -31.16 16.39
C MET A 82 -5.14 -29.77 16.65
N GLU A 83 -5.98 -29.63 17.67
CA GLU A 83 -6.41 -28.31 18.14
C GLU A 83 -5.26 -27.66 18.92
N ILE A 84 -4.78 -26.51 18.44
CA ILE A 84 -3.66 -25.78 19.05
C ILE A 84 -4.14 -24.58 19.86
N ALA A 85 -5.31 -24.02 19.53
CA ALA A 85 -5.96 -23.00 20.33
C ALA A 85 -7.48 -23.07 20.15
N ALA A 86 -8.22 -22.83 21.22
CA ALA A 86 -9.66 -22.65 21.17
C ALA A 86 -10.12 -21.64 22.22
N ARG A 87 -11.15 -20.88 21.87
CA ARG A 87 -11.80 -19.92 22.77
C ARG A 87 -13.29 -19.86 22.46
N SER A 88 -14.10 -19.96 23.51
CA SER A 88 -15.53 -19.65 23.47
C SER A 88 -15.74 -18.33 24.21
N SER A 89 -16.49 -17.40 23.62
CA SER A 89 -16.72 -16.08 24.21
C SER A 89 -18.01 -15.44 23.73
N PHE A 90 -18.58 -14.55 24.54
CA PHE A 90 -19.57 -13.58 24.07
C PHE A 90 -18.86 -12.39 23.44
N VAL A 91 -19.24 -12.02 22.22
CA VAL A 91 -18.71 -10.83 21.53
C VAL A 91 -19.79 -9.77 21.48
N PRO A 92 -19.71 -8.70 22.30
CA PRO A 92 -20.68 -7.62 22.24
C PRO A 92 -20.71 -6.95 20.87
N VAL A 93 -21.88 -6.47 20.46
CA VAL A 93 -22.04 -5.77 19.18
C VAL A 93 -21.17 -4.50 19.16
N GLY A 94 -20.38 -4.35 18.11
CA GLY A 94 -19.38 -3.29 17.99
C GLY A 94 -18.00 -3.64 18.55
N ALA A 95 -17.84 -4.82 19.16
CA ALA A 95 -16.56 -5.33 19.66
C ALA A 95 -15.99 -6.43 18.76
N SER A 96 -14.70 -6.70 18.96
CA SER A 96 -13.98 -7.79 18.30
C SER A 96 -13.35 -8.72 19.33
N SER A 97 -13.47 -10.04 19.11
CA SER A 97 -12.71 -11.06 19.83
C SER A 97 -11.59 -11.56 18.94
N ARG A 98 -10.38 -11.70 19.50
CA ARG A 98 -9.19 -12.20 18.80
C ARG A 98 -8.72 -13.48 19.46
N LEU A 99 -8.50 -14.51 18.64
CA LEU A 99 -7.77 -15.72 19.00
C LEU A 99 -6.54 -15.79 18.11
N SER A 100 -5.34 -15.80 18.69
CA SER A 100 -4.11 -15.89 17.93
C SER A 100 -3.18 -16.97 18.46
N VAL A 101 -2.35 -17.49 17.56
CA VAL A 101 -1.25 -18.40 17.85
C VAL A 101 0.00 -17.79 17.24
N GLN A 102 1.06 -17.74 18.04
CA GLN A 102 2.40 -17.42 17.57
C GLN A 102 3.12 -18.72 17.27
N THR A 103 3.75 -18.76 16.09
CA THR A 103 4.52 -19.91 15.62
C THR A 103 5.93 -19.45 15.29
N PHE A 104 6.91 -20.29 15.60
CA PHE A 104 8.33 -20.03 15.41
C PHE A 104 8.84 -20.97 14.33
N GLU A 105 9.00 -20.51 13.09
CA GLU A 105 9.46 -21.40 12.00
C GLU A 105 10.34 -20.72 10.95
N LEU A 106 11.26 -21.51 10.38
CA LEU A 106 12.19 -21.10 9.34
C LEU A 106 11.37 -20.72 8.11
N VAL A 107 11.30 -19.44 7.81
CA VAL A 107 10.81 -19.00 6.51
C VAL A 107 11.96 -19.27 5.53
N GLU A 108 11.83 -20.31 4.71
CA GLU A 108 12.59 -20.31 3.46
C GLU A 108 12.11 -19.10 2.67
N ASP A 109 13.00 -18.13 2.51
CA ASP A 109 12.74 -16.93 1.74
C ASP A 109 12.48 -17.34 0.29
N PRO A 110 11.25 -17.20 -0.24
CA PRO A 110 10.95 -17.64 -1.60
C PRO A 110 11.60 -16.74 -2.67
N ARG A 111 12.37 -15.71 -2.27
CA ARG A 111 12.93 -14.68 -3.18
C ARG A 111 14.39 -14.30 -2.91
N ASP A 112 15.13 -14.99 -2.04
CA ASP A 112 16.52 -14.62 -1.68
C ASP A 112 16.67 -13.15 -1.20
N TRP A 113 15.62 -12.52 -0.68
CA TRP A 113 15.69 -11.16 -0.09
C TRP A 113 16.68 -11.13 1.08
N LEU A 114 16.74 -12.21 1.86
CA LEU A 114 17.57 -12.36 3.05
C LEU A 114 18.99 -12.85 2.76
N ASP A 115 19.50 -12.71 1.53
CA ASP A 115 20.90 -13.04 1.23
C ASP A 115 21.90 -12.18 2.05
N GLU A 116 21.51 -10.97 2.48
CA GLU A 116 22.26 -10.16 3.46
C GLU A 116 22.19 -10.71 4.91
N PHE A 117 21.31 -11.68 5.16
CA PHE A 117 20.97 -12.18 6.49
C PHE A 117 20.90 -13.72 6.53
N ARG A 118 21.79 -14.43 5.82
CA ARG A 118 21.89 -15.91 5.87
C ARG A 118 22.06 -16.50 7.27
N ASP A 119 22.47 -15.68 8.23
CA ASP A 119 22.63 -16.06 9.64
C ASP A 119 21.39 -15.73 10.52
N ARG A 120 20.35 -15.08 9.98
CA ARG A 120 19.13 -14.80 10.76
C ARG A 120 18.28 -16.06 10.89
N GLY A 121 17.85 -16.29 12.12
CA GLY A 121 16.93 -17.37 12.47
C GLY A 121 15.55 -17.19 11.84
N PRO A 122 14.63 -18.14 12.12
CA PRO A 122 13.24 -18.09 11.64
C PRO A 122 12.56 -16.73 11.89
N ILE A 123 11.78 -16.23 10.92
CA ILE A 123 10.94 -15.05 11.16
C ILE A 123 9.70 -15.50 11.94
N PRO A 124 9.47 -15.01 13.16
CA PRO A 124 8.29 -15.37 13.94
C PRO A 124 7.02 -14.88 13.24
N ARG A 125 5.99 -15.73 13.20
CA ARG A 125 4.69 -15.41 12.61
C ARG A 125 3.58 -15.53 13.63
N GLU A 126 2.65 -14.58 13.60
CA GLU A 126 1.39 -14.67 14.32
C GLU A 126 0.25 -14.90 13.33
N VAL A 127 -0.52 -15.97 13.54
CA VAL A 127 -1.78 -16.22 12.84
C VAL A 127 -2.92 -15.97 13.81
N ALA A 128 -3.87 -15.14 13.40
CA ALA A 128 -4.99 -14.73 14.24
C ALA A 128 -6.31 -14.77 13.49
N VAL A 129 -7.35 -15.19 14.22
CA VAL A 129 -8.74 -15.08 13.81
C VAL A 129 -9.37 -13.97 14.62
N ILE A 130 -9.99 -13.02 13.93
CA ILE A 130 -10.68 -11.90 14.53
C ILE A 130 -12.16 -12.02 14.19
N VAL A 131 -13.01 -12.06 15.22
CA VAL A 131 -14.46 -12.10 15.07
C VAL A 131 -15.04 -10.80 15.59
N THR A 132 -15.66 -10.01 14.72
CA THR A 132 -16.28 -8.73 15.05
C THR A 132 -17.79 -8.89 15.04
N ALA A 133 -18.46 -8.67 16.16
CA ALA A 133 -19.91 -8.71 16.21
C ALA A 133 -20.49 -7.41 15.63
N THR A 134 -21.37 -7.53 14.65
CA THR A 134 -22.09 -6.39 14.05
C THR A 134 -23.60 -6.56 14.22
N ASN A 135 -24.36 -5.50 13.92
CA ASN A 135 -25.83 -5.56 13.91
C ASN A 135 -26.39 -6.61 12.93
N HIS A 136 -25.58 -7.05 11.97
CA HIS A 136 -25.96 -8.04 10.94
C HIS A 136 -25.39 -9.44 11.20
N GLY A 137 -24.68 -9.64 12.31
CA GLY A 137 -24.01 -10.90 12.66
C GLY A 137 -22.49 -10.78 12.79
N PRO A 138 -21.78 -11.90 13.05
CA PRO A 138 -20.34 -11.89 13.20
C PRO A 138 -19.64 -11.72 11.85
N ARG A 139 -18.67 -10.81 11.77
CA ARG A 139 -17.71 -10.70 10.65
C ARG A 139 -16.41 -11.35 11.06
N VAL A 140 -15.84 -12.14 10.17
CA VAL A 140 -14.59 -12.86 10.43
C VAL A 140 -13.47 -12.27 9.58
N ALA A 141 -12.32 -12.07 10.21
CA ALA A 141 -11.08 -11.73 9.53
C ALA A 141 -9.96 -12.70 9.92
N LEU A 142 -9.14 -13.06 8.94
CA LEU A 142 -7.87 -13.75 9.15
C LEU A 142 -6.75 -12.72 9.13
N SER A 143 -5.94 -12.67 10.17
CA SER A 143 -4.75 -11.83 10.24
C SER A 143 -3.50 -12.71 10.28
N VAL A 144 -2.58 -12.52 9.35
CA VAL A 144 -1.25 -13.13 9.36
C VAL A 144 -0.23 -12.02 9.51
N THR A 145 0.62 -12.10 10.54
CA THR A 145 1.58 -11.06 10.90
C THR A 145 2.99 -11.65 10.96
N ASP A 146 3.91 -11.13 10.15
CA ASP A 146 5.35 -11.35 10.33
C ASP A 146 5.85 -10.40 11.43
N LEU A 147 6.60 -10.93 12.40
CA LEU A 147 7.09 -10.21 13.58
C LEU A 147 8.61 -10.04 13.51
N ASP A 148 9.11 -9.00 14.18
CA ASP A 148 10.55 -8.78 14.35
C ASP A 148 11.19 -9.95 15.13
N PRO A 149 12.25 -10.61 14.61
CA PRO A 149 13.00 -11.63 15.34
C PRO A 149 13.51 -11.20 16.73
N GLU A 150 13.81 -9.91 16.95
CA GLU A 150 14.25 -9.43 18.27
C GLU A 150 13.13 -9.53 19.33
N ARG A 151 11.87 -9.40 18.91
CA ARG A 151 10.70 -9.59 19.79
C ARG A 151 10.65 -11.00 20.33
N GLU A 152 10.87 -11.99 19.47
CA GLU A 152 10.92 -13.39 19.89
C GLU A 152 12.02 -13.62 20.92
N THR A 153 13.21 -13.09 20.66
CA THR A 153 14.34 -13.23 21.58
C THR A 153 13.96 -12.69 22.96
N ARG A 154 13.34 -11.49 23.00
CA ARG A 154 12.82 -10.90 24.23
C ARG A 154 11.71 -11.74 24.90
N LEU A 155 10.77 -12.29 24.13
CA LEU A 155 9.69 -13.13 24.67
C LEU A 155 10.20 -14.47 25.21
N ARG A 156 11.16 -15.10 24.52
CA ARG A 156 11.81 -16.34 24.97
C ARG A 156 12.62 -16.09 26.24
N GLU A 157 13.41 -15.03 26.27
CA GLU A 157 14.15 -14.62 27.46
C GLU A 157 13.20 -14.35 28.63
N ALA A 158 12.13 -13.57 28.41
CA ALA A 158 11.13 -13.29 29.43
C ALA A 158 10.45 -14.56 29.96
N PHE A 159 10.10 -15.52 29.09
CA PHE A 159 9.47 -16.78 29.51
C PHE A 159 10.45 -17.72 30.25
N LEU A 160 11.73 -17.71 29.87
CA LEU A 160 12.78 -18.43 30.60
C LEU A 160 13.02 -17.82 31.99
N GLU A 161 12.92 -16.50 32.11
CA GLU A 161 13.03 -15.77 33.38
C GLU A 161 11.82 -15.98 34.28
N ASP A 162 10.61 -15.97 33.70
CA ASP A 162 9.35 -16.20 34.42
C ASP A 162 8.38 -17.09 33.61
N PRO A 163 8.37 -18.41 33.89
CA PRO A 163 7.45 -19.35 33.25
C PRO A 163 5.97 -19.11 33.58
N SER A 164 5.66 -18.21 34.53
CA SER A 164 4.28 -17.87 34.92
C SER A 164 3.66 -16.78 34.05
N ILE A 165 4.43 -16.16 33.14
CA ILE A 165 3.90 -15.27 32.12
C ILE A 165 2.86 -16.04 31.28
N SER A 166 1.69 -15.42 31.09
CA SER A 166 0.57 -16.00 30.34
C SER A 166 1.04 -16.57 28.99
N ALA A 167 0.60 -17.79 28.66
CA ALA A 167 0.85 -18.42 27.38
C ALA A 167 0.26 -17.63 26.19
N THR A 168 -0.64 -16.68 26.46
CA THR A 168 -1.16 -15.75 25.45
C THR A 168 -0.43 -14.41 25.59
N PRO A 169 0.61 -14.15 24.77
CA PRO A 169 1.32 -12.89 24.82
C PRO A 169 0.41 -11.73 24.40
N PRO A 170 0.66 -10.51 24.91
CA PRO A 170 -0.04 -9.33 24.41
C PRO A 170 0.21 -9.15 22.90
N PRO A 171 -0.72 -8.49 22.19
CA PRO A 171 -0.49 -8.16 20.78
C PRO A 171 0.82 -7.38 20.61
N PRO A 172 1.55 -7.58 19.50
CA PRO A 172 2.79 -6.84 19.22
C PRO A 172 2.57 -5.34 19.29
N ALA A 173 3.58 -4.64 19.80
CA ALA A 173 3.68 -3.21 19.55
C ALA A 173 3.87 -2.98 18.04
N GLN A 174 3.42 -1.82 17.54
CA GLN A 174 3.39 -1.55 16.09
C GLN A 174 4.78 -1.62 15.46
N ASP A 175 5.81 -1.21 16.19
CA ASP A 175 7.23 -1.25 15.81
C ASP A 175 7.82 -2.67 15.73
N GLU A 176 7.10 -3.69 16.21
CA GLU A 176 7.53 -5.10 16.18
C GLU A 176 6.88 -5.89 15.03
N VAL A 177 6.09 -5.23 14.18
CA VAL A 177 5.39 -5.85 13.04
C VAL A 177 6.15 -5.55 11.76
N LEU A 178 6.71 -6.59 11.14
CA LEU A 178 7.38 -6.45 9.84
C LEU A 178 6.36 -6.39 8.70
N ARG A 179 5.26 -7.13 8.85
CA ARG A 179 4.18 -7.19 7.86
C ARG A 179 2.90 -7.72 8.47
N ARG A 180 1.75 -7.16 8.11
CA ARG A 180 0.45 -7.74 8.44
C ARG A 180 -0.47 -7.79 7.23
N GLU A 181 -1.07 -8.94 6.98
CA GLU A 181 -2.19 -9.10 6.06
C GLU A 181 -3.44 -9.46 6.83
N VAL A 182 -4.51 -8.71 6.63
CA VAL A 182 -5.84 -8.96 7.19
C VAL A 182 -6.81 -9.23 6.06
N LEU A 183 -7.27 -10.47 5.98
CA LEU A 183 -8.30 -10.90 5.04
C LEU A 183 -9.67 -10.79 5.70
N ASN A 184 -10.49 -9.84 5.27
CA ASN A 184 -11.88 -9.70 5.69
C ASN A 184 -12.82 -10.54 4.82
N ILE A 185 -13.67 -11.33 5.47
CA ILE A 185 -14.67 -12.16 4.78
C ILE A 185 -16.00 -11.41 4.79
N GLY A 186 -16.51 -11.08 3.60
CA GLY A 186 -17.76 -10.35 3.41
C GLY A 186 -19.03 -11.15 3.72
N ARG A 187 -18.92 -12.37 4.24
CA ARG A 187 -20.04 -13.23 4.62
C ARG A 187 -20.15 -13.39 6.13
N TYR A 188 -21.39 -13.41 6.61
CA TYR A 188 -21.73 -13.66 8.01
C TYR A 188 -21.96 -15.17 8.21
N PRO A 189 -21.31 -15.83 9.19
CA PRO A 189 -21.68 -17.18 9.60
C PRO A 189 -23.15 -17.19 10.04
N GLU A 190 -23.94 -18.15 9.51
CA GLU A 190 -25.28 -18.39 10.05
C GLU A 190 -25.15 -19.05 11.44
N ILE A 191 -26.19 -18.92 12.28
CA ILE A 191 -26.24 -19.60 13.57
C ILE A 191 -26.15 -21.13 13.34
N ASP A 192 -25.42 -21.84 14.21
CA ASP A 192 -25.18 -23.30 14.08
C ASP A 192 -24.49 -23.72 12.76
N SER A 193 -23.93 -22.77 12.01
CA SER A 193 -23.23 -22.99 10.74
C SER A 193 -21.76 -22.59 10.87
N PRO A 194 -20.81 -23.54 10.82
CA PRO A 194 -19.39 -23.23 10.92
C PRO A 194 -18.90 -22.42 9.71
N LEU A 195 -17.93 -21.56 9.98
CA LEU A 195 -17.05 -20.94 9.00
C LEU A 195 -15.69 -21.61 9.09
N VAL A 196 -15.13 -22.03 7.97
CA VAL A 196 -13.78 -22.60 7.91
C VAL A 196 -12.93 -21.76 6.97
N LEU A 197 -11.79 -21.33 7.49
CA LEU A 197 -10.70 -20.78 6.71
C LEU A 197 -9.56 -21.76 6.76
N HIS A 198 -9.04 -22.11 5.60
CA HIS A 198 -7.89 -22.98 5.45
C HIS A 198 -6.77 -22.15 4.86
N LEU A 199 -5.64 -22.13 5.54
CA LEU A 199 -4.43 -21.50 5.06
C LEU A 199 -3.45 -22.63 4.82
N ASP A 200 -2.90 -22.74 3.60
CA ASP A 200 -1.74 -23.60 3.41
C ASP A 200 -0.69 -23.15 4.41
N SER A 201 -0.07 -24.13 5.06
CA SER A 201 0.91 -23.86 6.10
C SER A 201 1.90 -22.83 5.56
N PRO A 202 2.08 -21.69 6.22
CA PRO A 202 3.16 -20.77 5.87
C PRO A 202 4.52 -21.35 6.34
N PHE A 203 4.65 -22.68 6.40
CA PHE A 203 5.62 -23.51 7.11
C PHE A 203 6.33 -24.40 6.08
N SER A 204 7.67 -24.35 5.99
CA SER A 204 8.45 -25.20 5.07
C SER A 204 8.94 -26.50 5.71
N GLU A 205 9.07 -26.55 7.05
CA GLU A 205 9.59 -27.73 7.75
C GLU A 205 8.77 -28.09 9.00
N GLY A 206 8.11 -29.26 8.99
CA GLY A 206 8.28 -30.14 10.15
C GLY A 206 7.06 -30.86 10.71
N ASN A 207 5.86 -30.27 10.83
CA ASN A 207 4.79 -30.96 11.57
C ASN A 207 3.43 -31.07 10.85
N GLY A 208 3.17 -30.29 9.80
CA GLY A 208 1.84 -30.15 9.25
C GLY A 208 1.75 -29.12 8.13
N ALA A 209 0.95 -29.47 7.14
CA ALA A 209 0.92 -28.86 5.83
C ALA A 209 -0.16 -27.78 5.69
N ALA A 210 -1.03 -27.58 6.70
CA ALA A 210 -2.00 -26.49 6.71
C ALA A 210 -2.46 -26.09 8.13
N LEU A 211 -3.00 -24.87 8.22
CA LEU A 211 -3.80 -24.40 9.35
C LEU A 211 -5.26 -24.28 8.94
N ALA A 212 -6.16 -24.68 9.84
CA ALA A 212 -7.58 -24.41 9.71
C ALA A 212 -8.10 -23.59 10.88
N MET A 213 -8.81 -22.53 10.57
CA MET A 213 -9.46 -21.66 11.53
C MET A 213 -10.96 -21.86 11.41
N VAL A 214 -11.57 -22.24 12.53
CA VAL A 214 -12.98 -22.61 12.60
C VAL A 214 -13.69 -21.59 13.48
N VAL A 215 -14.73 -20.96 12.95
CA VAL A 215 -15.60 -20.05 13.70
C VAL A 215 -17.01 -20.61 13.70
N GLU A 216 -17.54 -20.85 14.90
CA GLU A 216 -18.90 -21.37 15.11
C GLU A 216 -19.69 -20.35 15.91
N THR A 217 -20.88 -19.98 15.43
CA THR A 217 -21.84 -19.25 16.26
C THR A 217 -22.57 -20.25 17.13
N LEU A 218 -22.52 -20.05 18.45
CA LEU A 218 -23.09 -20.96 19.44
C LEU A 218 -24.49 -20.51 19.87
N ARG A 219 -25.15 -21.31 20.70
CA ARG A 219 -26.25 -20.85 21.55
C ARG A 219 -25.70 -20.31 22.88
N PRO A 220 -26.37 -19.35 23.53
CA PRO A 220 -25.88 -18.75 24.77
C PRO A 220 -25.57 -19.75 25.89
N ASP A 221 -26.32 -20.85 25.96
CA ASP A 221 -26.14 -21.93 26.95
C ASP A 221 -24.92 -22.84 26.67
N GLN A 222 -24.28 -22.67 25.51
CA GLN A 222 -23.11 -23.46 25.10
C GLN A 222 -21.78 -22.74 25.32
N VAL A 223 -21.79 -21.48 25.80
CA VAL A 223 -20.57 -20.74 26.10
C VAL A 223 -20.06 -21.12 27.50
N GLU A 224 -18.96 -21.87 27.54
CA GLU A 224 -18.29 -22.23 28.79
C GLU A 224 -17.35 -21.11 29.25
N GLY A 225 -17.32 -20.84 30.56
CA GLY A 225 -16.27 -20.04 31.21
C GLY A 225 -16.34 -18.51 31.05
N SER A 226 -17.28 -17.97 30.29
CA SER A 226 -17.51 -16.52 30.16
C SER A 226 -19.01 -16.25 30.16
N ASN A 227 -19.46 -15.23 30.90
CA ASN A 227 -20.84 -14.77 30.83
C ASN A 227 -20.95 -13.42 30.12
N GLU A 228 -22.14 -13.09 29.65
CA GLU A 228 -22.43 -11.88 28.89
C GLU A 228 -22.02 -10.59 29.63
N ALA A 229 -22.21 -10.55 30.96
CA ALA A 229 -21.91 -9.37 31.77
C ALA A 229 -20.39 -9.13 31.90
N GLU A 230 -19.60 -10.20 31.98
CA GLU A 230 -18.14 -10.13 32.03
C GLU A 230 -17.56 -9.61 30.71
N ALA A 231 -18.05 -10.12 29.57
CA ALA A 231 -17.63 -9.64 28.25
C ALA A 231 -17.97 -8.14 28.04
N LEU A 232 -19.10 -7.67 28.55
CA LEU A 232 -19.46 -6.25 28.51
C LEU A 232 -18.57 -5.40 29.42
N ALA A 233 -18.16 -5.93 30.59
CA ALA A 233 -17.25 -5.25 31.50
C ALA A 233 -15.84 -5.12 30.90
N GLU A 234 -15.31 -6.21 30.32
CA GLU A 234 -14.02 -6.20 29.60
C GLU A 234 -14.03 -5.19 28.45
N LEU A 235 -15.13 -5.13 27.68
CA LEU A 235 -15.28 -4.15 26.61
C LEU A 235 -15.25 -2.71 27.15
N ALA A 236 -15.96 -2.43 28.24
CA ALA A 236 -15.99 -1.10 28.84
C ALA A 236 -14.60 -0.67 29.33
N GLU A 237 -13.85 -1.60 29.95
CA GLU A 237 -12.47 -1.37 30.38
C GLU A 237 -11.53 -1.14 29.20
N ALA A 238 -11.59 -1.99 28.18
CA ALA A 238 -10.80 -1.85 26.96
C ALA A 238 -11.11 -0.54 26.23
N ALA A 239 -12.38 -0.16 26.14
CA ALA A 239 -12.81 1.11 25.54
C ALA A 239 -12.28 2.31 26.33
N ALA A 240 -12.29 2.25 27.67
CA ALA A 240 -11.72 3.31 28.51
C ALA A 240 -10.20 3.42 28.35
N ALA A 241 -9.48 2.29 28.28
CA ALA A 241 -8.04 2.26 28.03
C ALA A 241 -7.69 2.80 26.63
N LEU A 242 -8.47 2.43 25.61
CA LEU A 242 -8.29 2.92 24.25
C LEU A 242 -8.53 4.43 24.18
N ALA A 243 -9.60 4.92 24.79
CA ALA A 243 -9.92 6.35 24.86
C ALA A 243 -8.83 7.17 25.59
N ALA A 244 -8.16 6.57 26.58
CA ALA A 244 -7.04 7.19 27.28
C ALA A 244 -5.75 7.25 26.44
N ASN A 245 -5.58 6.33 25.47
CA ASN A 245 -4.37 6.17 24.69
C ASN A 245 -4.47 6.68 23.23
N GLN A 246 -5.63 7.16 22.79
CA GLN A 246 -5.80 7.74 21.45
C GLN A 246 -5.27 9.17 21.40
N SER A 247 -4.03 9.33 20.97
CA SER A 247 -3.65 10.54 20.21
C SER A 247 -3.86 10.22 18.74
N PRO A 248 -4.94 10.70 18.09
CA PRO A 248 -5.11 10.50 16.66
C PRO A 248 -3.89 11.06 15.94
N LEU A 249 -3.33 10.28 15.00
CA LEU A 249 -2.27 10.78 14.12
C LEU A 249 -2.76 12.06 13.46
N THR A 250 -1.92 13.10 13.47
CA THR A 250 -2.20 14.30 12.69
C THR A 250 -2.27 13.92 11.20
N GLU A 251 -3.08 14.65 10.44
CA GLU A 251 -3.19 14.48 8.99
C GLU A 251 -1.81 14.53 8.32
N GLU A 252 -0.94 15.44 8.78
CA GLU A 252 0.45 15.54 8.33
C GLU A 252 1.28 14.27 8.58
N THR A 253 1.14 13.65 9.77
CA THR A 253 1.88 12.42 10.08
C THR A 253 1.38 11.26 9.22
N ARG A 254 0.07 11.22 8.94
CA ARG A 254 -0.53 10.22 8.06
C ARG A 254 0.01 10.32 6.64
N HIS A 255 -0.04 11.50 6.01
CA HIS A 255 0.52 11.71 4.68
C HIS A 255 2.02 11.38 4.62
N LYS A 256 2.78 11.72 5.67
CA LYS A 256 4.20 11.38 5.72
C LYS A 256 4.44 9.86 5.69
N ILE A 257 3.66 9.09 6.45
CA ILE A 257 3.74 7.61 6.47
C ILE A 257 3.33 7.05 5.12
N GLU A 258 2.15 7.43 4.61
CA GLU A 258 1.63 6.96 3.31
C GLU A 258 2.61 7.23 2.16
N ARG A 259 3.25 8.40 2.15
CA ARG A 259 4.28 8.74 1.15
C ARG A 259 5.54 7.90 1.29
N THR A 260 5.96 7.59 2.52
CA THR A 260 7.18 6.80 2.79
C THR A 260 6.94 5.34 2.37
N GLU A 261 5.82 4.75 2.79
CA GLU A 261 5.44 3.39 2.42
C GLU A 261 5.24 3.24 0.90
N ALA A 262 4.55 4.19 0.25
CA ALA A 262 4.36 4.15 -1.19
C ALA A 262 5.69 4.26 -1.95
N LEU A 263 6.65 5.03 -1.42
CA LEU A 263 7.99 5.13 -1.96
C LEU A 263 8.76 3.81 -1.79
N ASP A 264 8.70 3.19 -0.62
CA ASP A 264 9.38 1.92 -0.35
C ASP A 264 8.80 0.80 -1.23
N VAL A 265 7.47 0.73 -1.37
CA VAL A 265 6.81 -0.23 -2.26
C VAL A 265 7.26 -0.01 -3.71
N PHE A 266 7.32 1.25 -4.16
CA PHE A 266 7.77 1.57 -5.50
C PHE A 266 9.24 1.21 -5.73
N GLN A 267 10.13 1.49 -4.78
CA GLN A 267 11.56 1.13 -4.90
C GLN A 267 11.77 -0.39 -4.89
N LEU A 268 11.03 -1.12 -4.06
CA LEU A 268 11.20 -2.56 -3.89
C LEU A 268 10.56 -3.38 -5.02
N ARG A 269 9.42 -2.92 -5.56
CA ARG A 269 8.58 -3.73 -6.46
C ARG A 269 8.16 -3.01 -7.74
N GLY A 270 8.52 -1.74 -7.88
CA GLY A 270 7.94 -0.88 -8.89
C GLY A 270 6.42 -0.74 -8.70
N GLY A 271 5.72 -0.60 -9.82
CA GLY A 271 4.27 -0.65 -9.85
C GLY A 271 3.61 0.71 -9.99
N ARG A 272 2.61 0.73 -10.88
CA ARG A 272 1.89 1.94 -11.30
C ARG A 272 1.17 2.66 -10.16
N SER A 273 0.47 1.92 -9.31
CA SER A 273 -0.33 2.50 -8.21
C SER A 273 0.54 3.16 -7.15
N ALA A 274 1.64 2.52 -6.76
CA ALA A 274 2.60 3.07 -5.80
C ALA A 274 3.23 4.35 -6.35
N LEU A 275 3.73 4.32 -7.59
CA LEU A 275 4.27 5.50 -8.24
C LEU A 275 3.27 6.65 -8.35
N LEU A 276 2.02 6.35 -8.74
CA LEU A 276 0.97 7.35 -8.83
C LEU A 276 0.69 7.99 -7.47
N GLN A 277 0.59 7.19 -6.39
CA GLN A 277 0.39 7.69 -5.04
C GLN A 277 1.53 8.62 -4.61
N VAL A 278 2.79 8.19 -4.76
CA VAL A 278 3.96 9.02 -4.43
C VAL A 278 3.94 10.32 -5.24
N ALA A 279 3.58 10.24 -6.53
CA ALA A 279 3.57 11.39 -7.41
C ALA A 279 2.45 12.39 -7.05
N VAL A 280 1.28 11.93 -6.61
CA VAL A 280 0.20 12.79 -6.09
C VAL A 280 0.62 13.46 -4.78
N GLU A 281 1.08 12.66 -3.82
CA GLU A 281 1.53 13.12 -2.50
C GLU A 281 2.71 14.12 -2.55
N SER A 282 3.52 14.05 -3.59
CA SER A 282 4.72 14.89 -3.75
C SER A 282 4.58 15.99 -4.80
N ASP A 283 3.40 16.15 -5.42
CA ASP A 283 3.16 17.11 -6.51
C ASP A 283 4.08 16.91 -7.74
N ALA A 284 4.41 15.65 -8.06
CA ALA A 284 5.15 15.26 -9.26
C ALA A 284 4.21 15.14 -10.46
N THR A 285 3.77 16.27 -11.00
CA THR A 285 2.69 16.35 -11.99
C THR A 285 2.98 15.61 -13.29
N LEU A 286 4.22 15.60 -13.78
CA LEU A 286 4.58 14.84 -14.99
C LEU A 286 4.59 13.34 -14.69
N THR A 287 5.14 12.95 -13.54
CA THR A 287 5.15 11.54 -13.12
C THR A 287 3.74 10.98 -12.92
N GLN A 288 2.80 11.77 -12.39
CA GLN A 288 1.39 11.35 -12.29
C GLN A 288 0.81 10.97 -13.66
N GLU A 289 1.05 11.79 -14.68
CA GLU A 289 0.56 11.53 -16.03
C GLU A 289 1.22 10.31 -16.66
N LEU A 290 2.53 10.17 -16.47
CA LEU A 290 3.26 8.99 -16.94
C LEU A 290 2.78 7.71 -16.26
N ALA A 291 2.51 7.75 -14.95
CA ALA A 291 1.93 6.60 -14.25
C ALA A 291 0.63 6.13 -14.92
N LEU A 292 -0.20 7.04 -15.44
CA LEU A 292 -1.46 6.71 -16.08
C LEU A 292 -1.31 6.11 -17.49
N VAL A 293 -0.31 6.54 -18.28
CA VAL A 293 -0.23 6.20 -19.71
C VAL A 293 0.95 5.31 -20.10
N ALA A 294 2.03 5.33 -19.33
CA ALA A 294 3.26 4.62 -19.68
C ALA A 294 3.15 3.12 -19.37
N ASP A 295 3.86 2.29 -20.13
CA ASP A 295 3.96 0.86 -19.88
C ASP A 295 4.86 0.53 -18.67
N ALA A 296 4.94 -0.75 -18.31
CA ALA A 296 5.72 -1.18 -17.16
C ALA A 296 7.23 -0.91 -17.32
N GLU A 297 7.76 -0.97 -18.54
CA GLU A 297 9.18 -0.77 -18.82
C GLU A 297 9.59 0.70 -18.60
N VAL A 298 8.80 1.64 -19.10
CA VAL A 298 9.01 3.07 -18.89
C VAL A 298 8.88 3.43 -17.41
N LEU A 299 7.89 2.88 -16.71
CA LEU A 299 7.72 3.15 -15.27
C LEU A 299 8.86 2.56 -14.43
N GLN A 300 9.39 1.40 -14.80
CA GLN A 300 10.58 0.83 -14.17
C GLN A 300 11.80 1.72 -14.39
N ALA A 301 12.07 2.11 -15.64
CA ALA A 301 13.20 2.98 -15.98
C ALA A 301 13.12 4.35 -15.29
N LEU A 302 11.91 4.87 -15.09
CA LEU A 302 11.67 6.08 -14.31
C LEU A 302 12.05 5.88 -12.84
N GLY A 303 11.66 4.75 -12.24
CA GLY A 303 11.98 4.41 -10.86
C GLY A 303 13.48 4.30 -10.61
N GLU A 304 14.18 3.57 -11.47
CA GLU A 304 15.64 3.39 -11.40
C GLU A 304 16.40 4.74 -11.50
N ARG A 305 15.88 5.69 -12.29
CA ARG A 305 16.48 7.03 -12.42
C ARG A 305 16.17 7.93 -11.24
N ALA A 306 14.94 7.90 -10.73
CA ALA A 306 14.52 8.75 -9.63
C ALA A 306 15.11 8.27 -8.30
N PHE A 307 15.27 6.95 -8.14
CA PHE A 307 15.77 6.31 -6.94
C PHE A 307 16.77 5.22 -7.35
N PRO A 308 17.99 5.60 -7.76
CA PRO A 308 19.02 4.62 -8.07
C PRO A 308 19.28 3.79 -6.81
N THR A 309 18.99 2.50 -6.88
CA THR A 309 19.42 1.56 -5.84
C THR A 309 20.93 1.67 -5.71
N ALA A 310 21.42 1.93 -4.51
CA ALA A 310 22.85 1.87 -4.25
C ALA A 310 23.29 0.44 -4.57
N GLU A 311 23.98 0.23 -5.69
CA GLU A 311 24.52 -1.09 -6.00
C GLU A 311 25.38 -1.53 -4.81
N ALA A 312 25.12 -2.73 -4.29
CA ALA A 312 25.88 -3.35 -3.22
C ALA A 312 27.35 -3.46 -3.66
N GLY A 313 28.19 -2.50 -3.22
CA GLY A 313 29.61 -2.42 -3.57
C GLY A 313 30.06 -1.12 -4.24
N SER A 314 29.14 -0.22 -4.60
CA SER A 314 29.53 1.13 -5.05
C SER A 314 30.07 1.93 -3.87
N THR A 315 31.38 2.26 -3.88
CA THR A 315 31.98 3.19 -2.93
C THR A 315 31.16 4.48 -2.87
N PRO A 316 30.79 4.97 -1.66
CA PRO A 316 30.02 6.20 -1.52
C PRO A 316 30.76 7.31 -2.26
N VAL A 317 30.07 7.90 -3.25
CA VAL A 317 30.57 9.05 -4.00
C VAL A 317 31.04 10.09 -2.98
N PRO A 318 32.28 10.60 -3.06
CA PRO A 318 32.80 11.51 -2.06
C PRO A 318 31.86 12.70 -1.96
N ALA A 319 31.48 13.03 -0.72
CA ALA A 319 30.60 14.14 -0.38
C ALA A 319 31.13 15.45 -0.98
N GLY A 320 30.71 15.75 -2.21
CA GLY A 320 30.59 17.11 -2.69
C GLY A 320 29.55 17.84 -1.83
N GLU A 321 29.69 19.17 -1.78
CA GLU A 321 28.87 20.12 -1.01
C GLU A 321 27.45 19.62 -0.70
N PRO A 322 26.95 19.80 0.54
CA PRO A 322 25.67 19.26 0.97
C PRO A 322 24.60 19.64 -0.05
N THR A 323 24.23 18.68 -0.89
CA THR A 323 23.22 18.85 -1.92
C THR A 323 21.94 19.13 -1.15
N ARG A 324 21.47 20.37 -1.26
CA ARG A 324 20.15 20.77 -0.75
C ARG A 324 19.18 19.65 -1.11
N GLU A 325 18.55 19.07 -0.10
CA GLU A 325 17.71 17.89 -0.26
C GLU A 325 16.65 18.18 -1.32
N VAL A 326 16.77 17.53 -2.48
CA VAL A 326 15.86 17.76 -3.60
C VAL A 326 14.52 17.14 -3.22
N PRO A 327 13.40 17.91 -3.22
CA PRO A 327 12.08 17.38 -2.89
C PRO A 327 11.75 16.18 -3.76
N ILE A 328 11.17 15.14 -3.17
CA ILE A 328 10.85 13.86 -3.84
C ILE A 328 10.09 14.10 -5.14
N GLY A 329 9.11 15.01 -5.15
CA GLY A 329 8.30 15.24 -6.33
C GLY A 329 9.08 15.85 -7.50
N TRP A 330 10.01 16.77 -7.22
CA TRP A 330 10.87 17.30 -8.27
C TRP A 330 11.90 16.27 -8.75
N ARG A 331 12.37 15.39 -7.87
CA ARG A 331 13.24 14.27 -8.27
C ARG A 331 12.53 13.34 -9.26
N LEU A 332 11.28 12.99 -8.98
CA LEU A 332 10.43 12.20 -9.86
C LEU A 332 10.20 12.90 -11.21
N ASP A 333 9.77 14.17 -11.19
CA ASP A 333 9.48 14.91 -12.42
C ASP A 333 10.74 15.16 -13.25
N SER A 334 11.89 15.48 -12.64
CA SER A 334 13.15 15.65 -13.37
C SER A 334 13.65 14.35 -14.00
N ALA A 335 13.49 13.21 -13.32
CA ALA A 335 13.78 11.90 -13.88
C ALA A 335 12.84 11.58 -15.06
N ALA A 336 11.55 11.91 -14.94
CA ALA A 336 10.56 11.75 -16.00
C ALA A 336 10.86 12.63 -17.22
N TRP A 337 11.21 13.90 -17.01
CA TRP A 337 11.64 14.80 -18.07
C TRP A 337 12.85 14.27 -18.82
N ASN A 338 13.87 13.83 -18.08
CA ASN A 338 15.08 13.30 -18.69
C ASN A 338 14.80 12.00 -19.48
N LEU A 339 13.97 11.11 -18.93
CA LEU A 339 13.56 9.87 -19.59
C LEU A 339 12.82 10.12 -20.91
N LEU A 340 11.81 11.00 -20.89
CA LEU A 340 11.07 11.36 -22.10
C LEU A 340 11.96 12.04 -23.14
N ALA A 341 12.83 12.95 -22.70
CA ALA A 341 13.71 13.66 -23.61
C ALA A 341 14.73 12.72 -24.28
N GLU A 342 15.33 11.80 -23.52
CA GLU A 342 16.24 10.81 -24.07
C GLU A 342 15.55 9.86 -25.05
N ARG A 343 14.38 9.32 -24.67
CA ARG A 343 13.62 8.45 -25.58
C ARG A 343 13.20 9.19 -26.85
N ALA A 344 12.78 10.45 -26.76
CA ALA A 344 12.46 11.27 -27.94
C ALA A 344 13.67 11.53 -28.85
N LEU A 345 14.90 11.49 -28.33
CA LEU A 345 16.14 11.60 -29.12
C LEU A 345 16.56 10.26 -29.75
N SER A 346 16.38 9.15 -29.04
CA SER A 346 16.84 7.83 -29.48
C SER A 346 15.82 7.09 -30.34
N GLU A 347 14.53 7.31 -30.10
CA GLU A 347 13.43 6.57 -30.71
C GLU A 347 12.19 7.45 -30.91
N THR A 348 11.18 6.90 -31.59
CA THR A 348 9.87 7.58 -31.70
C THR A 348 9.07 7.23 -30.45
N LEU A 349 8.70 8.24 -29.65
CA LEU A 349 7.78 8.05 -28.53
C LEU A 349 6.42 7.53 -29.01
N ASP A 350 5.82 6.64 -28.22
CA ASP A 350 4.44 6.25 -28.42
C ASP A 350 3.49 7.47 -28.40
N PRO A 351 2.38 7.46 -29.15
CA PRO A 351 1.48 8.60 -29.26
C PRO A 351 1.00 9.15 -27.91
N GLU A 352 0.75 8.28 -26.93
CA GLU A 352 0.31 8.63 -25.59
C GLU A 352 1.40 9.39 -24.82
N LEU A 353 2.65 8.89 -24.85
CA LEU A 353 3.80 9.53 -24.22
C LEU A 353 4.14 10.86 -24.92
N MET A 354 4.06 10.88 -26.24
CA MET A 354 4.23 12.08 -27.05
C MET A 354 3.19 13.14 -26.67
N GLY A 355 1.92 12.74 -26.48
CA GLY A 355 0.85 13.63 -26.04
C GLY A 355 1.13 14.25 -24.67
N VAL A 356 1.56 13.45 -23.69
CA VAL A 356 1.99 13.95 -22.37
C VAL A 356 3.15 14.93 -22.52
N PHE A 357 4.16 14.59 -23.33
CA PHE A 357 5.35 15.40 -23.51
C PHE A 357 5.02 16.77 -24.13
N TYR A 358 4.19 16.81 -25.18
CA TYR A 358 3.73 18.06 -25.80
C TYR A 358 2.81 18.87 -24.90
N ARG A 359 1.92 18.23 -24.12
CA ARG A 359 1.09 18.95 -23.16
C ARG A 359 1.95 19.67 -22.13
N ARG A 360 2.98 19.01 -21.61
CA ARG A 360 3.82 19.55 -20.53
C ARG A 360 4.92 20.50 -21.01
N ALA A 361 5.48 20.29 -22.19
CA ALA A 361 6.59 21.12 -22.73
C ALA A 361 6.21 21.96 -23.96
N GLY A 362 4.95 22.00 -24.38
CA GLY A 362 4.47 22.83 -25.48
C GLY A 362 5.31 22.68 -26.76
N ALA A 363 5.80 23.78 -27.33
CA ALA A 363 6.64 23.72 -28.53
C ALA A 363 8.03 23.10 -28.27
N VAL A 364 8.55 23.25 -27.05
CA VAL A 364 9.87 22.75 -26.65
C VAL A 364 9.96 21.22 -26.72
N ALA A 365 8.84 20.50 -26.61
CA ALA A 365 8.81 19.04 -26.74
C ALA A 365 9.32 18.53 -28.11
N ALA A 366 9.30 19.38 -29.15
CA ALA A 366 9.88 19.06 -30.45
C ALA A 366 11.44 19.10 -30.47
N PHE A 367 12.05 19.62 -29.42
CA PHE A 367 13.50 19.84 -29.26
C PHE A 367 13.95 19.31 -27.89
N PRO A 368 14.05 17.98 -27.71
CA PRO A 368 14.29 17.39 -26.40
C PRO A 368 15.65 17.76 -25.78
N ASP A 369 16.61 18.15 -26.60
CA ASP A 369 17.92 18.68 -26.19
C ASP A 369 17.78 19.96 -25.34
N ILE A 370 16.84 20.84 -25.68
CA ILE A 370 16.54 22.05 -24.89
C ILE A 370 16.06 21.68 -23.48
N ILE A 371 15.27 20.61 -23.34
CA ILE A 371 14.76 20.14 -22.05
C ILE A 371 15.91 19.59 -21.19
N GLN A 372 16.81 18.80 -21.79
CA GLN A 372 17.99 18.31 -21.09
C GLN A 372 18.90 19.45 -20.61
N ASP A 373 19.08 20.48 -21.44
CA ASP A 373 19.89 21.64 -21.07
C ASP A 373 19.21 22.51 -20.00
N ALA A 374 17.88 22.63 -20.04
CA ALA A 374 17.10 23.27 -18.98
C ALA A 374 17.23 22.53 -17.64
N LEU A 375 17.14 21.19 -17.65
CA LEU A 375 17.34 20.36 -16.44
C LEU A 375 18.75 20.56 -15.85
N LYS A 376 19.79 20.53 -16.69
CA LYS A 376 21.17 20.78 -16.26
C LYS A 376 21.35 22.17 -15.68
N ALA A 377 20.78 23.19 -16.32
CA ALA A 377 20.86 24.58 -15.87
C ALA A 377 20.12 24.81 -14.54
N ALA A 378 19.01 24.09 -14.31
CA ALA A 378 18.21 24.19 -13.11
C ALA A 378 18.91 23.68 -11.84
N ARG A 379 19.92 22.79 -11.97
CA ARG A 379 20.69 22.22 -10.86
C ARG A 379 19.83 21.68 -9.71
N GLY A 380 18.71 21.03 -10.05
CA GLY A 380 17.78 20.45 -9.07
C GLY A 380 16.75 21.44 -8.48
N GLU A 381 16.61 22.65 -9.04
CA GLU A 381 15.58 23.61 -8.63
C GLU A 381 14.44 23.70 -9.66
N ARG A 382 13.24 23.22 -9.29
CA ARG A 382 12.03 23.25 -10.15
C ARG A 382 11.74 24.63 -10.75
N ALA A 383 11.77 25.67 -9.92
CA ALA A 383 11.46 27.04 -10.36
C ALA A 383 12.37 27.54 -11.50
N LYS A 384 13.67 27.19 -11.48
CA LYS A 384 14.61 27.56 -12.55
C LYS A 384 14.34 26.79 -13.85
N PHE A 385 13.95 25.53 -13.73
CA PHE A 385 13.53 24.74 -14.88
C PHE A 385 12.28 25.34 -15.53
N ASP A 386 11.27 25.67 -14.72
CA ASP A 386 10.02 26.27 -15.19
C ASP A 386 10.25 27.64 -15.85
N GLU A 387 11.10 28.49 -15.26
CA GLU A 387 11.52 29.77 -15.84
C GLU A 387 12.23 29.58 -17.18
N ARG A 388 13.10 28.58 -17.28
CA ARG A 388 13.79 28.27 -18.53
C ARG A 388 12.81 27.81 -19.60
N LEU A 389 11.90 26.87 -19.29
CA LEU A 389 10.87 26.44 -20.24
C LEU A 389 10.01 27.61 -20.70
N MET A 390 9.53 28.44 -19.77
CA MET A 390 8.75 29.64 -20.07
C MET A 390 9.49 30.57 -21.04
N THR A 391 10.79 30.76 -20.85
CA THR A 391 11.64 31.58 -21.72
C THR A 391 11.74 30.98 -23.12
N GLU A 392 11.95 29.67 -23.24
CA GLU A 392 12.01 28.98 -24.54
C GLU A 392 10.69 29.06 -25.30
N GLN A 393 9.56 28.90 -24.61
CA GLN A 393 8.23 29.04 -25.23
C GLN A 393 8.03 30.42 -25.83
N ARG A 394 8.50 31.48 -25.14
CA ARG A 394 8.44 32.84 -25.68
C ARG A 394 9.27 32.98 -26.95
N TYR A 395 10.43 32.34 -27.05
CA TYR A 395 11.21 32.32 -28.30
C TYR A 395 10.46 31.59 -29.42
N PHE A 396 9.74 30.50 -29.12
CA PHE A 396 8.94 29.78 -30.11
C PHE A 396 7.77 30.58 -30.69
N LEU A 397 7.35 31.69 -30.06
CA LEU A 397 6.36 32.61 -30.65
C LEU A 397 6.89 33.37 -31.88
N GLU A 398 8.21 33.45 -32.04
CA GLU A 398 8.84 34.06 -33.22
C GLU A 398 9.30 33.02 -34.24
N ASP A 399 9.14 31.73 -33.96
CA ASP A 399 9.58 30.63 -34.82
C ASP A 399 8.93 30.75 -36.22
N PRO A 400 9.64 30.45 -37.33
CA PRO A 400 9.06 30.46 -38.66
C PRO A 400 7.90 29.45 -38.84
N SER A 401 7.87 28.36 -38.08
CA SER A 401 6.84 27.32 -38.12
C SER A 401 5.53 27.76 -37.44
N PRO A 402 4.39 27.78 -38.16
CA PRO A 402 3.09 28.10 -37.54
C PRO A 402 2.69 27.14 -36.42
N SER A 403 3.04 25.85 -36.56
CA SER A 403 2.70 24.83 -35.55
C SER A 403 3.47 25.03 -34.24
N ALA A 404 4.73 25.48 -34.32
CA ALA A 404 5.52 25.78 -33.12
C ALA A 404 4.94 26.99 -32.38
N ARG A 405 4.61 28.06 -33.11
CA ARG A 405 3.96 29.25 -32.53
C ARG A 405 2.64 28.93 -31.86
N LEU A 406 1.78 28.14 -32.50
CA LEU A 406 0.47 27.77 -31.95
C LEU A 406 0.62 26.97 -30.66
N ARG A 407 1.50 25.96 -30.63
CA ARG A 407 1.76 25.17 -29.42
C ARG A 407 2.34 25.99 -28.29
N ALA A 408 3.30 26.88 -28.58
CA ALA A 408 3.88 27.78 -27.58
C ALA A 408 2.82 28.72 -27.02
N TYR A 409 1.98 29.30 -27.89
CA TYR A 409 0.88 30.18 -27.48
C TYR A 409 -0.16 29.48 -26.60
N ASP A 410 -0.63 28.30 -27.02
CA ASP A 410 -1.61 27.51 -26.25
C ASP A 410 -1.04 27.10 -24.88
N TRP A 411 0.22 26.68 -24.84
CA TRP A 411 0.92 26.34 -23.59
C TRP A 411 1.05 27.56 -22.68
N LEU A 412 1.49 28.71 -23.19
CA LEU A 412 1.62 29.94 -22.39
C LEU A 412 0.28 30.37 -21.79
N ARG A 413 -0.81 30.24 -22.55
CA ARG A 413 -2.16 30.55 -22.08
C ARG A 413 -2.60 29.61 -20.96
N GLU A 414 -2.30 28.32 -21.04
CA GLU A 414 -2.61 27.34 -19.98
C GLU A 414 -1.90 27.70 -18.65
N TYR A 415 -0.70 28.28 -18.74
CA TYR A 415 0.08 28.77 -17.60
C TYR A 415 -0.25 30.23 -17.21
N GLY A 416 -1.36 30.78 -17.70
CA GLY A 416 -1.86 32.11 -17.34
C GLY A 416 -1.07 33.27 -17.93
N VAL A 417 -0.22 33.03 -18.93
CA VAL A 417 0.50 34.07 -19.67
C VAL A 417 -0.34 34.50 -20.86
N GLU A 418 -1.07 35.60 -20.69
CA GLU A 418 -1.87 36.21 -21.76
C GLU A 418 -1.02 37.14 -22.63
N LEU A 419 -1.10 36.98 -23.95
CA LEU A 419 -0.48 37.87 -24.93
C LEU A 419 -1.59 38.59 -25.70
N ALA A 420 -1.94 39.79 -25.23
CA ALA A 420 -2.98 40.60 -25.85
C ALA A 420 -2.70 40.83 -27.33
N ASP A 421 -3.73 40.63 -28.16
CA ASP A 421 -3.70 40.86 -29.61
C ASP A 421 -2.71 39.97 -30.39
N TYR A 422 -2.10 38.96 -29.76
CA TYR A 422 -1.19 38.04 -30.45
C TYR A 422 -1.98 36.93 -31.18
N ASP A 423 -1.83 36.88 -32.51
CA ASP A 423 -2.32 35.78 -33.34
C ASP A 423 -1.14 34.91 -33.82
N PRO A 424 -1.01 33.64 -33.37
CA PRO A 424 0.08 32.75 -33.81
C PRO A 424 0.11 32.51 -35.32
N LEU A 425 -1.03 32.69 -36.01
CA LEU A 425 -1.18 32.51 -37.46
C LEU A 425 -1.20 33.84 -38.23
N GLY A 426 -1.20 34.98 -37.54
CA GLY A 426 -1.23 36.32 -38.13
C GLY A 426 0.05 36.68 -38.88
N GLU A 427 0.16 37.89 -39.44
CA GLU A 427 1.36 38.31 -40.17
C GLU A 427 2.55 38.58 -39.23
N ARG A 428 3.79 38.38 -39.70
CA ARG A 428 4.99 38.50 -38.84
C ARG A 428 5.08 39.85 -38.12
N LYS A 429 4.74 40.93 -38.82
CA LYS A 429 4.81 42.30 -38.28
C LYS A 429 3.81 42.51 -37.14
N GLU A 430 2.62 41.95 -37.25
CA GLU A 430 1.56 42.05 -36.23
C GLU A 430 1.96 41.27 -34.98
N ARG A 431 2.51 40.06 -35.16
CA ARG A 431 3.04 39.24 -34.06
C ARG A 431 4.14 39.95 -33.29
N GLN A 432 5.12 40.53 -33.99
CA GLN A 432 6.22 41.27 -33.35
C GLN A 432 5.71 42.48 -32.56
N ALA A 433 4.78 43.26 -33.11
CA ALA A 433 4.18 44.39 -32.41
C ALA A 433 3.42 43.95 -31.13
N ALA A 434 2.72 42.81 -31.16
CA ALA A 434 2.06 42.25 -29.98
C ALA A 434 3.06 41.79 -28.90
N LEU A 435 4.17 41.16 -29.30
CA LEU A 435 5.23 40.75 -28.36
C LEU A 435 5.95 41.95 -27.74
N GLU A 436 6.26 42.99 -28.52
CA GLU A 436 6.84 44.24 -28.03
C GLU A 436 5.92 44.90 -26.99
N LYS A 437 4.61 45.01 -27.30
CA LYS A 437 3.60 45.54 -26.37
C LYS A 437 3.52 44.73 -25.07
N ALA A 438 3.62 43.40 -25.14
CA ALA A 438 3.62 42.53 -23.96
C ALA A 438 4.90 42.70 -23.12
N ALA A 439 6.07 42.88 -23.75
CA ALA A 439 7.32 43.15 -23.06
C ALA A 439 7.31 44.50 -22.33
N GLU A 440 6.78 45.54 -22.97
CA GLU A 440 6.60 46.87 -22.37
C GLU A 440 5.63 46.84 -21.17
N ALA A 441 4.53 46.09 -21.27
CA ALA A 441 3.58 45.90 -20.18
C ALA A 441 4.21 45.18 -18.97
N SER A 442 5.00 44.14 -19.22
CA SER A 442 5.71 43.39 -18.17
C SER A 442 6.77 44.24 -17.47
N ALA A 443 7.54 45.03 -18.23
CA ALA A 443 8.53 45.96 -17.68
C ALA A 443 7.89 47.05 -16.80
N SER A 444 6.69 47.53 -17.18
CA SER A 444 5.96 48.55 -16.43
C SER A 444 5.37 48.02 -15.11
N GLN A 445 5.02 46.73 -15.04
CA GLN A 445 4.52 46.10 -13.81
C GLN A 445 5.63 45.78 -12.81
N GLY A 446 6.82 45.38 -13.29
CA GLY A 446 7.98 45.08 -12.44
C GLY A 446 8.65 46.29 -11.78
N GLY A 447 8.38 47.52 -12.25
CA GLY A 447 8.95 48.75 -11.69
C GLY A 447 8.14 49.40 -10.55
N ASN A 448 7.00 48.80 -10.18
CA ASN A 448 6.06 49.34 -9.17
C ASN A 448 5.90 48.41 -7.95
N GLN A 449 6.75 47.38 -7.82
CA GLN A 449 6.95 46.56 -6.62
C GLN A 449 8.31 46.91 -6.01
#